data_AF-A0A1F5LBD2-F1
#
_entry.id   AF-A0A1F5LBD2-F1
#
_cell.length_a   1.000
_cell.length_b   1.000
_cell.length_c   1.000
_cell.angle_alpha   90.00
_cell.angle_beta   90.00
_cell.angle_gamma   90.00
#
_symmetry.space_group_name_H-M   'P 1'
#
loop_
_entity.id
_entity.type
_entity.pdbx_description
1 polymer ?
#
loop_
_entity_poly.entity_id
_entity_poly.type
_entity_poly.pdbx_seq_one_letter_code
_entity_poly.pdbx_strand_id
1 'polypeptide(L)'
;MKRKSAYFWLFTSVSALAQLQTFVPPGQNGITYSVNIPQATASSGSGPIFFQLKSTSELQWFAWGQGSIMQGANIFVVYASSDGNNVTVSPRLGVEHVMPLHNPEAQLSVLNGSGISNGIMTANIRCDSCITWPGGSEDLSSSSSPWLWAVKYGSPLDTNSLTASINIHDVQGVAAIDLQQATGGTSNNPFTTSANTTSSSSSHAISTVSSGNIYIPPFDHHDIWRGAGTLVDEIIKQLPPRHYSKTNTCCSFPADAIVCSVGGGGLLNGIIDGLERHLPAYQPTTLPKKVAKKVRVLAVETAGADSLAHSLRKGSLQPLPAITSQAITLGALCVAQQTLKNVQSPPPGIEVTSIVGTDADAAMGVVRLCDELRLEVELACGISVQVGLDRIKYVMTDLTPDSRVVIIVCGGSDITSEMVTDYRQKLENGWQ
;
A
#
# COMPACT_ATOMS: atom_id res chain seq x y z
N MET A 1 78.44 -3.64 -31.63
CA MET A 1 77.09 -3.12 -32.00
C MET A 1 76.02 -4.02 -31.39
N LYS A 2 75.35 -3.61 -30.31
CA LYS A 2 74.18 -4.33 -29.75
C LYS A 2 72.93 -3.77 -30.42
N ARG A 3 72.25 -4.57 -31.26
CA ARG A 3 70.96 -4.21 -31.86
C ARG A 3 69.88 -4.33 -30.78
N LYS A 4 69.27 -3.22 -30.38
CA LYS A 4 68.03 -3.19 -29.62
C LYS A 4 66.88 -3.46 -30.59
N SER A 5 66.20 -4.60 -30.45
CA SER A 5 64.90 -4.81 -31.10
C SER A 5 63.83 -4.11 -30.25
N ALA A 6 63.25 -3.05 -30.78
CA ALA A 6 62.06 -2.42 -30.24
C ALA A 6 60.84 -3.22 -30.70
N TYR A 7 60.11 -3.82 -29.77
CA TYR A 7 58.81 -4.41 -30.05
C TYR A 7 57.77 -3.29 -30.02
N PHE A 8 57.26 -2.92 -31.20
CA PHE A 8 56.09 -2.06 -31.34
C PHE A 8 54.85 -2.91 -31.10
N TRP A 9 54.16 -2.69 -29.98
CA TRP A 9 52.81 -3.22 -29.79
C TRP A 9 51.85 -2.39 -30.64
N LEU A 10 51.41 -2.93 -31.77
CA LEU A 10 50.22 -2.42 -32.46
C LEU A 10 49.01 -2.76 -31.58
N PHE A 11 48.51 -1.77 -30.84
CA PHE A 11 47.17 -1.83 -30.26
C PHE A 11 46.16 -1.75 -31.41
N THR A 12 45.66 -2.88 -31.88
CA THR A 12 44.42 -2.90 -32.64
C THR A 12 43.29 -2.57 -31.67
N SER A 13 42.84 -1.32 -31.68
CA SER A 13 41.65 -0.87 -30.98
C SER A 13 40.44 -1.62 -31.55
N VAL A 14 40.04 -2.70 -30.87
CA VAL A 14 38.76 -3.36 -31.09
C VAL A 14 37.70 -2.34 -30.69
N SER A 15 37.01 -1.75 -31.68
CA SER A 15 35.84 -0.93 -31.43
C SER A 15 34.76 -1.81 -30.81
N ALA A 16 34.65 -1.82 -29.49
CA ALA A 16 33.55 -2.47 -28.80
C ALA A 16 32.24 -1.82 -29.28
N LEU A 17 31.28 -2.64 -29.70
CA LEU A 17 29.97 -2.16 -30.17
C LEU A 17 29.16 -1.65 -28.97
N ALA A 18 28.35 -0.61 -29.17
CA ALA A 18 27.41 -0.16 -28.16
C ALA A 18 26.31 -1.22 -27.98
N GLN A 19 26.05 -1.61 -26.74
CA GLN A 19 25.02 -2.59 -26.40
C GLN A 19 23.82 -1.87 -25.77
N LEU A 20 22.62 -2.16 -26.26
CA LEU A 20 21.39 -1.59 -25.72
C LEU A 20 20.58 -2.70 -25.05
N GLN A 21 20.30 -2.56 -23.75
CA GLN A 21 19.15 -3.25 -23.16
C GLN A 21 17.91 -2.43 -23.39
N THR A 22 16.87 -3.03 -23.97
CA THR A 22 15.60 -2.35 -24.23
C THR A 22 14.44 -3.06 -23.57
N PHE A 23 13.71 -2.30 -22.77
CA PHE A 23 12.49 -2.70 -22.09
C PHE A 23 11.26 -2.10 -22.77
N VAL A 24 10.23 -2.92 -22.96
CA VAL A 24 8.88 -2.53 -23.39
C VAL A 24 7.94 -2.83 -22.23
N PRO A 25 7.23 -1.84 -21.68
CA PRO A 25 6.29 -2.12 -20.61
C PRO A 25 5.16 -3.02 -21.10
N PRO A 26 4.80 -4.08 -20.35
CA PRO A 26 3.72 -4.97 -20.77
C PRO A 26 2.40 -4.22 -21.01
N GLY A 27 1.77 -4.53 -22.14
CA GLY A 27 0.57 -3.83 -22.62
C GLY A 27 0.84 -2.48 -23.28
N GLN A 28 2.07 -1.96 -23.25
CA GLN A 28 2.46 -0.65 -23.79
C GLN A 28 3.41 -0.76 -24.98
N ASN A 29 2.97 -1.46 -26.03
CA ASN A 29 3.79 -1.77 -27.22
C ASN A 29 4.33 -0.54 -27.96
N GLY A 30 3.73 0.64 -27.75
CA GLY A 30 4.19 1.90 -28.31
C GLY A 30 5.22 2.65 -27.46
N ILE A 31 5.76 2.05 -26.39
CA ILE A 31 6.70 2.70 -25.46
C ILE A 31 7.92 1.81 -25.27
N THR A 32 9.12 2.40 -25.39
CA THR A 32 10.40 1.70 -25.21
C THR A 32 11.33 2.52 -24.32
N TYR A 33 12.03 1.83 -23.43
CA TYR A 33 13.08 2.34 -22.57
C TYR A 33 14.38 1.60 -22.89
N SER A 34 15.42 2.29 -23.30
CA SER A 34 16.71 1.66 -23.62
C SER A 34 17.82 2.21 -22.73
N VAL A 35 18.73 1.36 -22.27
CA VAL A 35 19.88 1.73 -21.44
C VAL A 35 21.18 1.26 -22.11
N ASN A 36 22.22 2.09 -22.02
CA ASN A 36 23.59 1.75 -22.36
C ASN A 36 24.55 2.27 -21.29
N ILE A 37 25.51 1.42 -20.94
CA ILE A 37 26.65 1.78 -20.09
C ILE A 37 27.91 1.68 -20.96
N PRO A 38 28.66 2.77 -21.17
CA PRO A 38 29.93 2.70 -21.88
C PRO A 38 30.89 1.73 -21.19
N GLN A 39 31.69 1.02 -21.97
CA GLN A 39 32.66 0.06 -21.42
C GLN A 39 33.59 0.71 -20.38
N ALA A 40 34.00 1.96 -20.63
CA ALA A 40 34.84 2.72 -19.72
C ALA A 40 34.13 3.00 -18.38
N THR A 41 32.85 3.40 -18.40
CA THR A 41 32.04 3.64 -17.20
C THR A 41 31.88 2.37 -16.37
N ALA A 42 31.54 1.24 -17.01
CA ALA A 42 31.39 -0.04 -16.33
C ALA A 42 32.69 -0.53 -15.67
N SER A 43 33.84 -0.30 -16.32
CA SER A 43 35.15 -0.71 -15.79
C SER A 43 35.70 0.21 -14.69
N SER A 44 35.42 1.51 -14.75
CA SER A 44 35.89 2.48 -13.76
C SER A 44 34.96 2.65 -12.56
N GLY A 45 33.68 2.29 -12.70
CA GLY A 45 32.63 2.64 -11.74
C GLY A 45 32.28 4.13 -11.73
N SER A 46 32.72 4.90 -12.74
CA SER A 46 32.52 6.36 -12.82
C SER A 46 32.42 6.83 -14.27
N GLY A 47 31.47 7.71 -14.55
CA GLY A 47 31.23 8.25 -15.90
C GLY A 47 29.75 8.30 -16.26
N PRO A 48 29.42 8.62 -17.52
CA PRO A 48 28.04 8.76 -17.94
C PRO A 48 27.35 7.40 -18.10
N ILE A 49 26.05 7.40 -17.82
CA ILE A 49 25.09 6.38 -18.28
C ILE A 49 24.21 7.04 -19.35
N PHE A 50 23.83 6.26 -20.36
CA PHE A 50 22.94 6.71 -21.42
C PHE A 50 21.62 5.97 -21.38
N PHE A 51 20.52 6.68 -21.58
CA PHE A 51 19.21 6.05 -21.73
C PHE A 51 18.33 6.79 -22.75
N GLN A 52 17.47 6.04 -23.43
CA GLN A 52 16.49 6.55 -24.36
C GLN A 52 15.08 6.22 -23.85
N LEU A 53 14.21 7.21 -23.86
CA LEU A 53 12.77 7.01 -23.76
C LEU A 53 12.15 7.34 -25.11
N LYS A 54 11.28 6.46 -25.60
CA LYS A 54 10.61 6.68 -26.87
C LYS A 54 9.16 6.23 -26.79
N SER A 55 8.25 7.02 -27.36
CA SER A 55 6.86 6.61 -27.55
C SER A 55 6.34 6.96 -28.93
N THR A 56 5.51 6.06 -29.47
CA THR A 56 4.66 6.26 -30.65
C THR A 56 3.20 6.55 -30.27
N SER A 57 2.89 6.63 -28.98
CA SER A 57 1.57 6.93 -28.44
C SER A 57 1.52 8.41 -28.03
N GLU A 58 0.32 9.00 -28.06
CA GLU A 58 0.10 10.35 -27.53
C GLU A 58 0.08 10.32 -26.00
N LEU A 59 0.95 11.12 -25.38
CA LEU A 59 1.19 11.12 -23.93
C LEU A 59 1.25 12.54 -23.40
N GLN A 60 0.73 12.72 -22.18
CA GLN A 60 0.97 13.94 -21.42
C GLN A 60 2.41 13.95 -20.89
N TRP A 61 2.87 12.82 -20.35
CA TRP A 61 4.25 12.59 -19.94
C TRP A 61 4.53 11.08 -19.79
N PHE A 62 5.80 10.67 -19.89
CA PHE A 62 6.28 9.38 -19.39
C PHE A 62 7.52 9.57 -18.52
N ALA A 63 7.89 8.55 -17.75
CA ALA A 63 9.08 8.58 -16.91
C ALA A 63 9.81 7.25 -16.90
N TRP A 64 11.11 7.34 -16.63
CA TRP A 64 12.05 6.25 -16.39
C TRP A 64 12.85 6.61 -15.14
N GLY A 65 13.19 5.65 -14.27
CA GLY A 65 13.96 5.97 -13.08
C GLY A 65 14.70 4.80 -12.47
N GLN A 66 15.75 5.08 -11.71
CA GLN A 66 16.57 4.10 -11.02
C GLN A 66 16.01 3.87 -9.61
N GLY A 67 15.75 2.62 -9.25
CA GLY A 67 15.17 2.24 -7.96
C GLY A 67 13.98 1.29 -8.07
N SER A 68 13.60 0.69 -6.95
CA SER A 68 12.49 -0.27 -6.85
C SER A 68 11.17 0.33 -6.36
N ILE A 69 11.22 1.50 -5.72
CA ILE A 69 10.06 2.27 -5.23
C ILE A 69 10.32 3.77 -5.42
N MET A 70 9.27 4.61 -5.36
CA MET A 70 9.43 6.06 -5.54
C MET A 70 10.36 6.69 -4.50
N GLN A 71 10.25 6.30 -3.23
CA GLN A 71 11.13 6.82 -2.18
C GLN A 71 12.59 6.47 -2.46
N GLY A 72 13.43 7.50 -2.58
CA GLY A 72 14.85 7.39 -2.90
C GLY A 72 15.17 7.24 -4.38
N ALA A 73 14.18 7.12 -5.28
CA ALA A 73 14.46 6.90 -6.70
C ALA A 73 14.98 8.15 -7.44
N ASN A 74 15.84 7.91 -8.42
CA ASN A 74 16.30 8.91 -9.39
C ASN A 74 15.40 8.86 -10.63
N ILE A 75 14.52 9.85 -10.83
CA ILE A 75 13.41 9.77 -11.80
C ILE A 75 13.60 10.80 -12.91
N PHE A 76 13.41 10.41 -14.16
CA PHE A 76 13.51 11.27 -15.34
C PHE A 76 12.16 11.35 -16.02
N VAL A 77 11.46 12.47 -15.83
CA VAL A 77 10.15 12.72 -16.43
C VAL A 77 10.34 13.45 -17.75
N VAL A 78 9.66 13.00 -18.79
CA VAL A 78 9.74 13.57 -20.14
C VAL A 78 8.34 13.94 -20.62
N TYR A 79 8.22 15.14 -21.19
CA TYR A 79 7.01 15.66 -21.80
C TYR A 79 7.35 16.59 -22.97
N ALA A 80 6.35 16.94 -23.77
CA ALA A 80 6.53 17.89 -24.86
C ALA A 80 6.98 19.27 -24.36
N SER A 81 7.96 19.83 -25.06
CA SER A 81 8.40 21.21 -24.90
C SER A 81 7.33 22.21 -25.37
N SER A 82 7.48 23.49 -25.02
CA SER A 82 6.45 24.50 -25.30
C SER A 82 6.14 24.74 -26.77
N ASP A 83 7.04 24.35 -27.68
CA ASP A 83 6.84 24.47 -29.13
C ASP A 83 6.20 23.23 -29.77
N GLY A 84 5.98 22.16 -28.99
CA GLY A 84 5.43 20.88 -29.44
C GLY A 84 6.34 20.06 -30.35
N ASN A 85 7.55 20.54 -30.67
CA ASN A 85 8.49 19.90 -31.61
C ASN A 85 9.68 19.26 -30.89
N ASN A 86 9.97 19.66 -29.66
CA ASN A 86 11.03 19.09 -28.83
C ASN A 86 10.49 18.46 -27.53
N VAL A 87 11.39 17.88 -26.73
CA VAL A 87 11.09 17.30 -25.41
C VAL A 87 11.75 18.08 -24.29
N THR A 88 11.07 18.16 -23.15
CA THR A 88 11.62 18.61 -21.88
C THR A 88 11.91 17.39 -21.02
N VAL A 89 13.14 17.27 -20.51
CA VAL A 89 13.57 16.20 -19.61
C VAL A 89 13.82 16.78 -18.23
N SER A 90 12.98 16.42 -17.28
CA SER A 90 13.03 16.88 -15.88
C SER A 90 13.58 15.75 -14.99
N PRO A 91 14.84 15.85 -14.53
CA PRO A 91 15.33 14.96 -13.48
C PRO A 91 14.69 15.34 -12.15
N ARG A 92 14.25 14.35 -11.39
CA ARG A 92 13.49 14.49 -10.16
C ARG A 92 13.95 13.49 -9.12
N LEU A 93 13.84 13.87 -7.85
CA LEU A 93 14.13 13.00 -6.72
C LEU A 93 12.81 12.54 -6.10
N GLY A 94 12.62 11.23 -6.00
CA GLY A 94 11.52 10.67 -5.24
C GLY A 94 11.87 10.65 -3.75
N VAL A 95 11.04 11.28 -2.93
CA VAL A 95 11.24 11.35 -1.46
C VAL A 95 10.26 10.44 -0.71
N GLU A 96 9.05 10.30 -1.24
CA GLU A 96 7.96 9.47 -0.73
C GLU A 96 7.05 9.05 -1.91
N HIS A 97 5.85 8.56 -1.62
CA HIS A 97 4.81 8.25 -2.62
C HIS A 97 3.99 9.49 -3.02
N VAL A 98 4.70 10.58 -3.30
CA VAL A 98 4.14 11.88 -3.73
C VAL A 98 4.78 12.30 -5.05
N MET A 99 4.19 13.30 -5.74
CA MET A 99 4.77 13.83 -6.98
C MET A 99 6.25 14.20 -6.76
N PRO A 100 7.20 13.56 -7.47
CA PRO A 100 8.61 13.86 -7.29
C PRO A 100 8.89 15.28 -7.78
N LEU A 101 9.82 15.97 -7.13
CA LEU A 101 10.20 17.35 -7.43
C LEU A 101 11.52 17.39 -8.19
N HIS A 102 11.72 18.44 -8.99
CA HIS A 102 12.93 18.63 -9.76
C HIS A 102 14.18 18.58 -8.87
N ASN A 103 15.15 17.78 -9.28
CA ASN A 103 16.45 17.68 -8.63
C ASN A 103 17.47 18.56 -9.39
N PRO A 104 17.88 19.72 -8.85
CA PRO A 104 18.85 20.60 -9.50
C PRO A 104 20.29 20.07 -9.46
N GLU A 105 20.59 19.06 -8.63
CA GLU A 105 21.93 18.45 -8.55
C GLU A 105 22.18 17.42 -9.67
N ALA A 106 21.12 17.01 -10.38
CA ALA A 106 21.22 16.02 -11.43
C ALA A 106 21.89 16.61 -12.69
N GLN A 107 22.96 15.97 -13.16
CA GLN A 107 23.73 16.39 -14.31
C GLN A 107 23.29 15.62 -15.56
N LEU A 108 22.29 16.16 -16.26
CA LEU A 108 21.73 15.57 -17.47
C LEU A 108 21.96 16.44 -18.70
N SER A 109 22.10 15.80 -19.85
CA SER A 109 22.10 16.43 -21.17
C SER A 109 21.15 15.69 -22.12
N VAL A 110 20.26 16.44 -22.78
CA VAL A 110 19.43 15.93 -23.87
C VAL A 110 20.26 15.93 -25.15
N LEU A 111 20.37 14.75 -25.78
CA LEU A 111 21.26 14.51 -26.91
C LEU A 111 20.53 14.68 -28.25
N ASN A 112 21.32 14.84 -29.32
CA ASN A 112 20.83 14.85 -30.70
C ASN A 112 19.99 13.60 -31.01
N GLY A 113 18.96 13.79 -31.84
CA GLY A 113 17.95 12.76 -32.13
C GLY A 113 16.80 12.73 -31.13
N SER A 114 16.82 13.57 -30.09
CA SER A 114 15.64 13.86 -29.26
C SER A 114 14.68 14.82 -29.97
N GLY A 115 13.40 14.73 -29.64
CA GLY A 115 12.35 15.61 -30.15
C GLY A 115 11.05 14.87 -30.42
N ILE A 116 10.11 15.58 -31.02
CA ILE A 116 8.80 15.06 -31.44
C ILE A 116 8.72 15.19 -32.95
N SER A 117 8.63 14.05 -33.64
CA SER A 117 8.55 14.01 -35.10
C SER A 117 7.66 12.86 -35.55
N ASN A 118 6.74 13.13 -36.48
CA ASN A 118 5.77 12.16 -36.98
C ASN A 118 4.98 11.45 -35.85
N GLY A 119 4.63 12.19 -34.79
CA GLY A 119 3.93 11.64 -33.61
C GLY A 119 4.79 10.78 -32.70
N ILE A 120 6.11 10.68 -32.96
CA ILE A 120 7.05 9.92 -32.14
C ILE A 120 7.80 10.87 -31.23
N MET A 121 7.61 10.73 -29.92
CA MET A 121 8.36 11.44 -28.89
C MET A 121 9.61 10.62 -28.55
N THR A 122 10.81 11.21 -28.68
CA THR A 122 12.09 10.56 -28.37
C THR A 122 12.91 11.47 -27.45
N ALA A 123 13.46 10.92 -26.37
CA ALA A 123 14.42 11.57 -25.51
C ALA A 123 15.67 10.69 -25.36
N ASN A 124 16.76 11.12 -25.98
CA ASN A 124 18.10 10.54 -25.81
C ASN A 124 18.81 11.31 -24.70
N ILE A 125 19.22 10.63 -23.64
CA ILE A 125 19.70 11.28 -22.42
C ILE A 125 21.09 10.75 -22.09
N ARG A 126 22.01 11.68 -21.80
CA ARG A 126 23.27 11.43 -21.09
C ARG A 126 23.09 11.88 -19.65
N CYS A 127 23.50 11.05 -18.70
CA CYS A 127 23.49 11.40 -17.30
C CYS A 127 24.86 11.13 -16.67
N ASP A 128 25.51 12.18 -16.17
CA ASP A 128 26.83 12.13 -15.54
C ASP A 128 26.74 11.93 -14.01
N SER A 129 25.53 12.01 -13.43
CA SER A 129 25.26 11.83 -11.99
C SER A 129 24.30 10.66 -11.69
N CYS A 130 24.23 9.64 -12.56
CA CYS A 130 23.29 8.52 -12.41
C CYS A 130 23.89 7.28 -11.73
N ILE A 131 25.17 7.31 -11.35
CA ILE A 131 25.78 6.23 -10.58
C ILE A 131 25.51 6.42 -9.08
N THR A 132 25.51 7.67 -8.61
CA THR A 132 25.19 8.01 -7.23
C THR A 132 24.40 9.32 -7.21
N TRP A 133 23.34 9.34 -6.42
CA TRP A 133 22.47 10.49 -6.22
C TRP A 133 22.05 10.55 -4.74
N PRO A 134 21.40 11.63 -4.26
CA PRO A 134 21.07 11.79 -2.84
C PRO A 134 20.24 10.66 -2.22
N GLY A 135 19.45 9.95 -3.03
CA GLY A 135 18.55 8.88 -2.60
C GLY A 135 19.11 7.46 -2.75
N GLY A 136 20.26 7.28 -3.38
CA GLY A 136 20.78 5.93 -3.69
C GLY A 136 21.95 5.88 -4.67
N SER A 137 22.24 4.68 -5.14
CA SER A 137 23.30 4.41 -6.11
C SER A 137 22.93 3.26 -7.04
N GLU A 138 23.54 3.23 -8.22
CA GLU A 138 23.37 2.17 -9.22
C GLU A 138 24.54 1.17 -9.17
N ASP A 139 24.23 -0.11 -9.16
CA ASP A 139 25.22 -1.18 -9.33
C ASP A 139 25.33 -1.54 -10.82
N LEU A 140 26.34 -0.99 -11.49
CA LEU A 140 26.59 -1.21 -12.92
C LEU A 140 26.89 -2.68 -13.28
N SER A 141 27.19 -3.53 -12.29
CA SER A 141 27.44 -4.95 -12.50
C SER A 141 26.18 -5.82 -12.35
N SER A 142 25.02 -5.24 -12.00
CA SER A 142 23.80 -5.99 -11.77
C SER A 142 23.21 -6.57 -13.07
N SER A 143 22.91 -7.87 -13.06
CA SER A 143 22.14 -8.52 -14.14
C SER A 143 20.62 -8.33 -14.00
N SER A 144 20.17 -7.66 -12.95
CA SER A 144 18.75 -7.40 -12.68
C SER A 144 18.59 -6.13 -11.83
N SER A 145 19.05 -4.99 -12.36
CA SER A 145 18.88 -3.70 -11.71
C SER A 145 17.40 -3.25 -11.78
N PRO A 146 16.79 -2.81 -10.66
CA PRO A 146 15.40 -2.36 -10.64
C PRO A 146 15.27 -0.91 -11.16
N TRP A 147 14.39 -0.71 -12.13
CA TRP A 147 14.08 0.59 -12.70
C TRP A 147 12.56 0.84 -12.70
N LEU A 148 12.15 2.03 -12.25
CA LEU A 148 10.76 2.49 -12.31
C LEU A 148 10.41 2.98 -13.71
N TRP A 149 9.17 2.73 -14.12
CA TRP A 149 8.59 3.38 -15.30
C TRP A 149 7.16 3.82 -14.99
N ALA A 150 6.75 4.90 -15.64
CA ALA A 150 5.40 5.44 -15.50
C ALA A 150 4.99 6.20 -16.75
N VAL A 151 3.69 6.24 -17.04
CA VAL A 151 3.12 6.85 -18.24
C VAL A 151 1.79 7.50 -17.90
N LYS A 152 1.57 8.72 -18.38
CA LYS A 152 0.29 9.43 -18.36
C LYS A 152 -0.16 9.68 -19.80
N TYR A 153 -1.30 9.13 -20.18
CA TYR A 153 -1.97 9.44 -21.44
C TYR A 153 -2.73 10.75 -21.33
N GLY A 154 -2.95 11.36 -22.49
CA GLY A 154 -3.71 12.60 -22.64
C GLY A 154 -2.91 13.66 -23.37
N SER A 155 -3.46 14.87 -23.40
CA SER A 155 -2.87 15.99 -24.11
C SER A 155 -1.49 16.34 -23.56
N PRO A 156 -0.52 16.69 -24.43
CA PRO A 156 0.82 17.12 -24.04
C PRO A 156 0.81 18.31 -23.06
N LEU A 157 1.84 18.40 -22.21
CA LEU A 157 2.00 19.53 -21.28
C LEU A 157 2.52 20.82 -21.93
N ASP A 158 3.15 20.70 -23.10
CA ASP A 158 3.72 21.80 -23.89
C ASP A 158 4.44 22.86 -23.03
N THR A 159 5.49 22.42 -22.32
CA THR A 159 6.23 23.28 -21.38
C THR A 159 7.71 22.95 -21.30
N ASN A 160 8.53 23.99 -21.15
CA ASN A 160 9.98 23.87 -20.91
C ASN A 160 10.34 23.85 -19.41
N SER A 161 9.34 23.96 -18.53
CA SER A 161 9.58 24.08 -17.09
C SER A 161 9.98 22.75 -16.49
N LEU A 162 11.22 22.64 -16.00
CA LEU A 162 11.69 21.45 -15.28
C LEU A 162 10.91 21.17 -13.99
N THR A 163 10.18 22.15 -13.45
CA THR A 163 9.38 22.04 -12.23
C THR A 163 7.88 21.94 -12.50
N ALA A 164 7.46 21.70 -13.75
CA ALA A 164 6.05 21.56 -14.10
C ALA A 164 5.33 20.55 -13.19
N SER A 165 4.19 20.94 -12.63
CA SER A 165 3.30 20.01 -11.92
C SER A 165 2.80 18.96 -12.91
N ILE A 166 2.86 17.69 -12.51
CA ILE A 166 2.40 16.56 -13.31
C ILE A 166 1.31 15.82 -12.55
N ASN A 167 0.27 15.40 -13.27
CA ASN A 167 -0.75 14.52 -12.70
C ASN A 167 -0.19 13.13 -12.48
N ILE A 168 -0.78 12.36 -11.56
CA ILE A 168 -0.41 10.96 -11.32
C ILE A 168 -0.53 10.13 -12.60
N HIS A 169 0.44 9.24 -12.86
CA HIS A 169 0.49 8.39 -14.05
C HIS A 169 -0.75 7.51 -14.19
N ASP A 170 -1.12 7.22 -15.44
CA ASP A 170 -2.18 6.29 -15.75
C ASP A 170 -1.72 4.84 -15.72
N VAL A 171 -0.43 4.52 -15.95
CA VAL A 171 0.21 3.19 -15.87
C VAL A 171 1.64 3.28 -15.34
N GLN A 172 2.08 2.25 -14.61
CA GLN A 172 3.42 2.19 -14.00
C GLN A 172 3.88 0.76 -13.76
N GLY A 173 5.18 0.58 -13.52
CA GLY A 173 5.72 -0.67 -12.99
C GLY A 173 7.19 -0.57 -12.63
N VAL A 174 7.76 -1.74 -12.36
CA VAL A 174 9.20 -1.92 -12.14
C VAL A 174 9.75 -2.90 -13.18
N ALA A 175 10.81 -2.49 -13.86
CA ALA A 175 11.58 -3.30 -14.81
C ALA A 175 12.84 -3.87 -14.14
N ALA A 176 13.24 -5.07 -14.52
CA ALA A 176 14.60 -5.58 -14.31
C ALA A 176 15.43 -5.29 -15.56
N ILE A 177 16.49 -4.50 -15.42
CA ILE A 177 17.45 -4.25 -16.49
C ILE A 177 18.74 -5.00 -16.21
N ASP A 178 19.17 -5.83 -17.17
CA ASP A 178 20.48 -6.46 -17.14
C ASP A 178 21.55 -5.46 -17.59
N LEU A 179 22.17 -4.78 -16.63
CA LEU A 179 23.17 -3.75 -16.91
C LEU A 179 24.47 -4.34 -17.49
N GLN A 180 24.74 -5.62 -17.25
CA GLN A 180 25.86 -6.32 -17.89
C GLN A 180 25.64 -6.42 -19.41
N GLN A 181 24.41 -6.70 -19.84
CA GLN A 181 24.02 -6.75 -21.26
C GLN A 181 23.74 -5.37 -21.86
N ALA A 182 23.75 -4.30 -21.04
CA ALA A 182 23.72 -2.92 -21.49
C ALA A 182 25.12 -2.33 -21.66
N THR A 183 26.17 -3.08 -21.27
CA THR A 183 27.54 -2.60 -21.22
C THR A 183 28.25 -2.80 -22.55
N GLY A 184 28.81 -1.71 -23.08
CA GLY A 184 29.63 -1.76 -24.29
C GLY A 184 29.64 -0.43 -25.02
N GLY A 185 30.51 -0.32 -26.01
CA GLY A 185 30.62 0.89 -26.81
C GLY A 185 31.52 1.95 -26.21
N THR A 186 31.91 2.88 -27.08
CA THR A 186 32.62 4.12 -26.75
C THR A 186 31.89 5.36 -27.29
N SER A 187 30.63 5.19 -27.72
CA SER A 187 29.86 6.27 -28.34
C SER A 187 29.46 7.34 -27.30
N ASN A 188 29.53 8.60 -27.71
CA ASN A 188 28.97 9.73 -26.95
C ASN A 188 27.44 9.85 -27.10
N ASN A 189 26.85 9.08 -28.02
CA ASN A 189 25.41 8.92 -28.17
C ASN A 189 25.14 7.53 -28.79
N PRO A 190 24.77 6.52 -27.98
CA PRO A 190 24.58 5.15 -28.45
C PRO A 190 23.26 4.94 -29.22
N PHE A 191 22.42 5.96 -29.40
CA PHE A 191 21.07 5.81 -29.96
C PHE A 191 20.93 6.25 -31.43
N THR A 192 21.97 6.81 -32.03
CA THR A 192 21.94 7.28 -33.43
C THR A 192 22.51 6.23 -34.39
N THR A 193 21.99 6.19 -35.62
CA THR A 193 22.30 5.19 -36.67
C THR A 193 23.78 5.03 -37.06
N SER A 194 24.67 5.96 -36.68
CA SER A 194 26.12 5.80 -36.84
C SER A 194 26.78 4.90 -35.78
N ALA A 195 26.05 4.53 -34.73
CA ALA A 195 26.49 3.54 -33.77
C ALA A 195 26.09 2.15 -34.29
N ASN A 196 27.08 1.29 -34.59
CA ASN A 196 26.82 -0.13 -34.81
C ASN A 196 26.34 -0.73 -33.48
N THR A 197 25.02 -0.75 -33.26
CA THR A 197 24.39 -1.18 -32.01
C THR A 197 23.81 -2.58 -32.13
N THR A 198 24.10 -3.42 -31.15
CA THR A 198 23.39 -4.69 -30.95
C THR A 198 22.37 -4.52 -29.82
N SER A 199 21.08 -4.68 -30.13
CA SER A 199 19.98 -4.64 -29.16
C SER A 199 19.57 -6.06 -28.76
N SER A 200 19.57 -6.37 -27.46
CA SER A 200 18.98 -7.60 -26.93
C SER A 200 17.79 -7.27 -26.02
N SER A 201 16.75 -8.12 -26.08
CA SER A 201 15.45 -7.91 -25.41
C SER A 201 15.29 -8.71 -24.12
N SER A 202 16.36 -8.88 -23.34
CA SER A 202 16.39 -9.74 -22.15
C SER A 202 15.80 -9.12 -20.87
N SER A 203 15.37 -7.86 -20.90
CA SER A 203 14.72 -7.21 -19.76
C SER A 203 13.28 -7.70 -19.58
N HIS A 204 12.95 -8.16 -18.38
CA HIS A 204 11.61 -8.63 -18.02
C HIS A 204 10.97 -7.69 -17.00
N ALA A 205 9.63 -7.55 -17.05
CA ALA A 205 8.91 -6.83 -16.01
C ALA A 205 8.94 -7.62 -14.70
N ILE A 206 9.45 -7.03 -13.63
CA ILE A 206 9.39 -7.63 -12.28
C ILE A 206 7.96 -7.50 -11.74
N SER A 207 7.31 -6.38 -12.02
CA SER A 207 5.93 -6.12 -11.67
C SER A 207 5.33 -5.18 -12.71
N THR A 208 4.22 -5.60 -13.31
CA THR A 208 3.32 -4.67 -13.98
C THR A 208 2.13 -4.45 -13.06
N VAL A 209 2.04 -3.25 -12.54
CA VAL A 209 0.78 -2.81 -11.97
C VAL A 209 -0.01 -2.32 -13.17
N SER A 210 -0.93 -3.15 -13.67
CA SER A 210 -2.07 -2.60 -14.38
C SER A 210 -2.70 -1.61 -13.42
N SER A 211 -2.46 -0.35 -13.67
CA SER A 211 -3.04 0.82 -13.03
C SER A 211 -4.54 0.90 -13.36
N GLY A 212 -5.27 -0.09 -12.87
CA GLY A 212 -6.54 0.22 -12.27
C GLY A 212 -6.26 0.94 -10.97
N ASN A 213 -7.02 1.99 -10.69
CA ASN A 213 -7.17 2.43 -9.32
C ASN A 213 -7.61 1.20 -8.51
N ILE A 214 -6.81 0.77 -7.54
CA ILE A 214 -7.23 -0.25 -6.60
C ILE A 214 -8.08 0.49 -5.58
N TYR A 215 -9.40 0.36 -5.73
CA TYR A 215 -10.30 0.74 -4.65
C TYR A 215 -9.98 -0.19 -3.47
N ILE A 216 -9.43 0.38 -2.41
CA ILE A 216 -9.26 -0.31 -1.13
C ILE A 216 -10.57 -0.08 -0.38
N PRO A 217 -11.49 -1.05 -0.34
CA PRO A 217 -12.72 -0.86 0.41
C PRO A 217 -12.38 -0.68 1.89
N PRO A 218 -13.21 0.03 2.66
CA PRO A 218 -12.96 0.22 4.09
C PRO A 218 -13.21 -1.06 4.92
N PHE A 219 -13.95 -2.04 4.40
CA PHE A 219 -14.31 -3.23 5.17
C PHE A 219 -14.60 -4.50 4.36
N ASP A 220 -15.22 -4.43 3.17
CA ASP A 220 -15.76 -5.60 2.47
C ASP A 220 -14.73 -6.27 1.56
N HIS A 221 -13.68 -6.83 2.15
CA HIS A 221 -12.66 -7.57 1.41
C HIS A 221 -11.97 -8.61 2.30
N HIS A 222 -11.67 -9.77 1.74
CA HIS A 222 -11.02 -10.87 2.46
C HIS A 222 -9.66 -10.47 3.06
N ASP A 223 -8.85 -9.68 2.35
CA ASP A 223 -7.56 -9.21 2.87
C ASP A 223 -7.71 -8.30 4.10
N ILE A 224 -8.78 -7.49 4.14
CA ILE A 224 -9.07 -6.64 5.31
C ILE A 224 -9.46 -7.50 6.50
N TRP A 225 -10.29 -8.52 6.29
CA TRP A 225 -10.70 -9.42 7.37
C TRP A 225 -9.51 -10.20 7.89
N ARG A 226 -8.69 -10.75 6.99
CA ARG A 226 -7.47 -11.48 7.37
C ARG A 226 -6.50 -10.59 8.14
N GLY A 227 -6.30 -9.36 7.69
CA GLY A 227 -5.48 -8.36 8.38
C GLY A 227 -6.03 -8.03 9.76
N ALA A 228 -7.32 -7.69 9.87
CA ALA A 228 -7.95 -7.41 11.16
C ALA A 228 -7.95 -8.64 12.11
N GLY A 229 -7.98 -9.85 11.55
CA GLY A 229 -7.96 -11.09 12.31
C GLY A 229 -6.64 -11.42 12.97
N THR A 230 -5.53 -10.78 12.60
CA THR A 230 -4.25 -10.96 13.32
C THR A 230 -4.34 -10.50 14.77
N LEU A 231 -5.28 -9.59 15.07
CA LEU A 231 -5.60 -9.15 16.43
C LEU A 231 -5.92 -10.33 17.36
N VAL A 232 -6.56 -11.39 16.85
CA VAL A 232 -6.86 -12.59 17.66
C VAL A 232 -5.58 -13.35 18.02
N ASP A 233 -4.60 -13.39 17.10
CA ASP A 233 -3.29 -14.01 17.36
C ASP A 233 -2.55 -13.26 18.46
N GLU A 234 -2.69 -11.93 18.49
CA GLU A 234 -2.11 -11.06 19.52
C GLU A 234 -2.78 -11.25 20.88
N ILE A 235 -4.13 -11.31 20.92
CA ILE A 235 -4.88 -11.62 22.15
C ILE A 235 -4.37 -12.94 22.78
N ILE A 236 -4.17 -13.98 21.96
CA ILE A 236 -3.71 -15.29 22.44
C ILE A 236 -2.31 -15.18 23.06
N LYS A 237 -1.42 -14.41 22.43
CA LYS A 237 -0.04 -14.24 22.90
C LYS A 237 0.06 -13.37 24.16
N GLN A 238 -0.78 -12.34 24.26
CA GLN A 238 -0.67 -11.30 25.29
C GLN A 238 -1.46 -11.63 26.56
N LEU A 239 -2.57 -12.38 26.45
CA LEU A 239 -3.35 -12.73 27.64
C LEU A 239 -2.62 -13.79 28.48
N PRO A 240 -2.58 -13.64 29.82
CA PRO A 240 -1.95 -14.62 30.70
C PRO A 240 -2.56 -16.02 30.52
N PRO A 241 -1.79 -17.11 30.72
CA PRO A 241 -2.35 -18.46 30.73
C PRO A 241 -3.55 -18.58 31.69
N ARG A 242 -4.55 -19.40 31.33
CA ARG A 242 -5.61 -19.74 32.28
C ARG A 242 -5.07 -20.74 33.29
N HIS A 243 -5.18 -20.43 34.58
CA HIS A 243 -5.13 -21.48 35.59
C HIS A 243 -6.39 -22.32 35.46
N TYR A 244 -6.24 -23.57 35.01
CA TYR A 244 -7.34 -24.55 35.00
C TYR A 244 -7.72 -24.89 36.45
N SER A 245 -8.53 -24.05 37.09
CA SER A 245 -9.01 -24.26 38.46
C SER A 245 -10.46 -24.75 38.47
N LYS A 246 -10.65 -25.98 38.97
CA LYS A 246 -11.85 -26.70 39.47
C LYS A 246 -13.19 -26.66 38.72
N THR A 247 -13.43 -25.74 37.79
CA THR A 247 -14.64 -25.74 36.95
C THR A 247 -14.40 -26.60 35.73
N ASN A 248 -15.32 -27.54 35.48
CA ASN A 248 -15.15 -28.66 34.54
C ASN A 248 -15.22 -28.25 33.05
N THR A 249 -14.98 -26.99 32.71
CA THR A 249 -15.14 -26.42 31.36
C THR A 249 -13.81 -25.88 30.83
N CYS A 250 -13.30 -26.47 29.75
CA CYS A 250 -12.14 -25.96 29.01
C CYS A 250 -12.64 -24.98 27.94
N CYS A 251 -12.25 -23.71 28.02
CA CYS A 251 -12.36 -22.78 26.89
C CYS A 251 -10.98 -22.71 26.23
N SER A 252 -10.90 -23.06 24.94
CA SER A 252 -9.63 -23.15 24.20
C SER A 252 -9.00 -21.77 23.94
N PHE A 253 -9.78 -20.70 24.09
CA PHE A 253 -9.36 -19.32 23.91
C PHE A 253 -9.17 -18.62 25.27
N PRO A 254 -8.17 -17.74 25.44
CA PRO A 254 -7.86 -17.16 26.75
C PRO A 254 -8.93 -16.18 27.27
N ALA A 255 -9.81 -15.64 26.41
CA ALA A 255 -10.93 -14.78 26.79
C ALA A 255 -12.30 -15.51 26.69
N ASP A 256 -13.27 -15.08 27.50
CA ASP A 256 -14.67 -15.54 27.41
C ASP A 256 -15.49 -14.69 26.43
N ALA A 257 -15.13 -13.41 26.28
CA ALA A 257 -15.82 -12.48 25.40
C ALA A 257 -14.87 -11.49 24.73
N ILE A 258 -15.21 -11.08 23.51
CA ILE A 258 -14.60 -9.97 22.78
C ILE A 258 -15.70 -8.96 22.45
N VAL A 259 -15.48 -7.68 22.72
CA VAL A 259 -16.40 -6.58 22.40
C VAL A 259 -15.78 -5.72 21.30
N CYS A 260 -16.48 -5.52 20.19
CA CYS A 260 -16.00 -4.69 19.09
C CYS A 260 -17.12 -3.85 18.47
N SER A 261 -16.74 -2.68 17.96
CA SER A 261 -17.64 -1.81 17.23
C SER A 261 -17.82 -2.28 15.79
N VAL A 262 -19.01 -2.07 15.23
CA VAL A 262 -19.35 -2.49 13.87
C VAL A 262 -19.73 -1.29 13.03
N GLY A 263 -18.87 -0.94 12.07
CA GLY A 263 -19.27 -0.14 10.91
C GLY A 263 -19.78 -1.06 9.81
N GLY A 264 -19.03 -1.20 8.70
CA GLY A 264 -19.37 -2.18 7.67
C GLY A 264 -19.05 -3.65 8.01
N GLY A 265 -18.39 -3.90 9.15
CA GLY A 265 -18.17 -5.23 9.70
C GLY A 265 -16.82 -5.90 9.41
N GLY A 266 -15.86 -5.17 8.83
CA GLY A 266 -14.52 -5.70 8.53
C GLY A 266 -13.78 -6.21 9.77
N LEU A 267 -13.81 -5.45 10.86
CA LEU A 267 -13.23 -5.86 12.15
C LEU A 267 -13.95 -7.08 12.74
N LEU A 268 -15.29 -7.11 12.73
CA LEU A 268 -16.07 -8.25 13.21
C LEU A 268 -15.73 -9.52 12.41
N ASN A 269 -15.66 -9.42 11.09
CA ASN A 269 -15.29 -10.54 10.22
C ASN A 269 -13.88 -11.03 10.52
N GLY A 270 -12.92 -10.12 10.71
CA GLY A 270 -11.55 -10.49 11.07
C GLY A 270 -11.46 -11.17 12.43
N ILE A 271 -12.19 -10.68 13.45
CA ILE A 271 -12.25 -11.34 14.76
C ILE A 271 -12.80 -12.76 14.63
N ILE A 272 -13.87 -12.97 13.85
CA ILE A 272 -14.48 -14.28 13.67
C ILE A 272 -13.55 -15.23 12.89
N ASP A 273 -12.93 -14.76 11.81
CA ASP A 273 -11.92 -15.51 11.05
C ASP A 273 -10.73 -15.90 11.94
N GLY A 274 -10.22 -14.95 12.72
CA GLY A 274 -9.15 -15.19 13.68
C GLY A 274 -9.52 -16.22 14.74
N LEU A 275 -10.73 -16.14 15.30
CA LEU A 275 -11.21 -17.13 16.27
C LEU A 275 -11.39 -18.51 15.64
N GLU A 276 -11.92 -18.60 14.42
CA GLU A 276 -12.12 -19.87 13.71
C GLU A 276 -10.78 -20.58 13.44
N ARG A 277 -9.70 -19.84 13.18
CA ARG A 277 -8.35 -20.41 13.03
C ARG A 277 -7.82 -21.08 14.31
N HIS A 278 -8.26 -20.65 15.49
CA HIS A 278 -7.73 -21.09 16.79
C HIS A 278 -8.70 -21.90 17.64
N LEU A 279 -10.00 -21.85 17.34
CA LEU A 279 -11.01 -22.68 17.97
C LEU A 279 -11.14 -23.94 17.13
N PRO A 280 -10.68 -25.11 17.61
CA PRO A 280 -10.75 -26.33 16.82
C PRO A 280 -12.20 -26.62 16.42
N ALA A 281 -12.44 -26.77 15.11
CA ALA A 281 -13.64 -27.41 14.59
C ALA A 281 -13.66 -28.84 15.16
N TYR A 282 -14.50 -29.06 16.18
CA TYR A 282 -14.91 -30.36 16.72
C TYR A 282 -13.89 -31.49 16.46
N GLN A 283 -12.81 -31.57 17.27
CA GLN A 283 -11.97 -32.77 17.21
C GLN A 283 -12.83 -33.97 17.68
N PRO A 284 -13.05 -35.00 16.85
CA PRO A 284 -13.67 -36.23 17.33
C PRO A 284 -12.62 -36.98 18.16
N THR A 285 -12.54 -36.65 19.45
CA THR A 285 -11.75 -37.43 20.40
C THR A 285 -12.68 -38.24 21.28
N THR A 286 -12.22 -39.45 21.59
CA THR A 286 -12.87 -40.51 22.39
C THR A 286 -13.06 -40.17 23.86
N LEU A 287 -13.05 -38.88 24.23
CA LEU A 287 -13.28 -38.39 25.58
C LEU A 287 -14.75 -37.97 25.76
N PRO A 288 -15.33 -38.15 26.96
CA PRO A 288 -16.74 -37.88 27.20
C PRO A 288 -17.08 -36.42 26.88
N LYS A 289 -18.19 -36.22 26.15
CA LYS A 289 -18.77 -34.94 25.70
C LYS A 289 -18.86 -33.91 26.84
N LYS A 290 -17.77 -33.20 27.12
CA LYS A 290 -17.80 -31.94 27.88
C LYS A 290 -18.08 -30.83 26.88
N VAL A 291 -19.20 -30.13 27.07
CA VAL A 291 -19.58 -28.99 26.22
C VAL A 291 -18.50 -27.91 26.38
N ALA A 292 -17.75 -27.66 25.31
CA ALA A 292 -16.81 -26.55 25.27
C ALA A 292 -17.61 -25.24 25.32
N LYS A 293 -17.26 -24.35 26.25
CA LYS A 293 -17.88 -23.01 26.34
C LYS A 293 -17.50 -22.22 25.09
N LYS A 294 -18.52 -21.66 24.41
CA LYS A 294 -18.30 -20.82 23.23
C LYS A 294 -17.62 -19.51 23.62
N VAL A 295 -16.78 -18.99 22.74
CA VAL A 295 -16.28 -17.61 22.82
C VAL A 295 -17.37 -16.68 22.33
N ARG A 296 -17.70 -15.65 23.11
CA ARG A 296 -18.73 -14.69 22.73
C ARG A 296 -18.13 -13.46 22.08
N VAL A 297 -18.75 -12.97 21.02
CA VAL A 297 -18.40 -11.71 20.37
C VAL A 297 -19.59 -10.78 20.47
N LEU A 298 -19.39 -9.62 21.09
CA LEU A 298 -20.40 -8.57 21.19
C LEU A 298 -20.13 -7.52 20.11
N ALA A 299 -20.99 -7.52 19.10
CA ALA A 299 -20.99 -6.59 17.98
C ALA A 299 -21.81 -5.34 18.36
N VAL A 300 -21.13 -4.20 18.48
CA VAL A 300 -21.70 -2.98 19.04
C VAL A 300 -21.85 -1.89 17.97
N GLU A 301 -23.02 -1.27 17.89
CA GLU A 301 -23.32 -0.14 17.01
C GLU A 301 -23.93 1.03 17.79
N THR A 302 -23.96 2.22 17.19
CA THR A 302 -24.76 3.36 17.67
C THR A 302 -26.08 3.45 16.90
N ALA A 303 -27.15 3.85 17.59
CA ALA A 303 -28.44 4.12 16.96
C ALA A 303 -28.29 5.22 15.92
N GLY A 304 -28.70 4.94 14.68
CA GLY A 304 -28.46 5.85 13.55
C GLY A 304 -27.22 5.51 12.72
N ALA A 305 -26.42 4.53 13.13
CA ALA A 305 -25.41 3.85 12.31
C ALA A 305 -25.49 2.32 12.46
N ASP A 306 -26.65 1.79 12.89
CA ASP A 306 -26.88 0.39 13.26
C ASP A 306 -27.27 -0.51 12.07
N SER A 307 -26.46 -0.53 11.02
CA SER A 307 -26.78 -1.23 9.76
C SER A 307 -26.79 -2.77 9.90
N LEU A 308 -25.99 -3.34 10.81
CA LEU A 308 -26.03 -4.76 11.15
C LEU A 308 -27.33 -5.10 11.88
N ALA A 309 -27.64 -4.37 12.96
CA ALA A 309 -28.87 -4.57 13.71
C ALA A 309 -30.12 -4.37 12.83
N HIS A 310 -30.09 -3.41 11.90
CA HIS A 310 -31.12 -3.22 10.91
C HIS A 310 -31.29 -4.44 10.00
N SER A 311 -30.21 -4.94 9.41
CA SER A 311 -30.22 -6.13 8.56
C SER A 311 -30.69 -7.38 9.31
N LEU A 312 -30.30 -7.55 10.57
CA LEU A 312 -30.76 -8.64 11.44
C LEU A 312 -32.28 -8.58 11.67
N ARG A 313 -32.84 -7.41 12.00
CA ARG A 313 -34.29 -7.23 12.17
C ARG A 313 -35.08 -7.54 10.89
N LYS A 314 -34.49 -7.28 9.72
CA LYS A 314 -35.08 -7.56 8.41
C LYS A 314 -34.85 -8.99 7.93
N GLY A 315 -33.97 -9.75 8.59
CA GLY A 315 -33.57 -11.10 8.19
C GLY A 315 -32.70 -11.18 6.94
N SER A 316 -32.35 -10.05 6.32
CA SER A 316 -31.56 -9.95 5.09
C SER A 316 -30.80 -8.62 5.05
N LEU A 317 -29.76 -8.51 4.21
CA LEU A 317 -29.04 -7.25 4.02
C LEU A 317 -30.01 -6.16 3.54
N GLN A 318 -30.10 -5.08 4.32
CA GLN A 318 -30.91 -3.92 3.99
C GLN A 318 -30.15 -2.65 4.36
N PRO A 319 -30.01 -1.69 3.43
CA PRO A 319 -29.34 -0.43 3.73
C PRO A 319 -30.21 0.43 4.65
N LEU A 320 -29.56 1.13 5.58
CA LEU A 320 -30.16 2.25 6.29
C LEU A 320 -30.53 3.36 5.30
N PRO A 321 -31.63 4.10 5.52
CA PRO A 321 -31.97 5.25 4.69
C PRO A 321 -30.94 6.39 4.75
N ALA A 322 -30.33 6.58 5.93
CA ALA A 322 -29.32 7.59 6.19
C ALA A 322 -28.52 7.25 7.45
N ILE A 323 -27.34 7.85 7.59
CA ILE A 323 -26.59 7.85 8.85
C ILE A 323 -27.01 9.08 9.66
N THR A 324 -27.51 8.87 10.87
CA THR A 324 -27.95 9.95 11.78
C THR A 324 -27.18 9.99 13.11
N SER A 325 -26.32 8.99 13.35
CA SER A 325 -25.40 8.98 14.48
C SER A 325 -24.23 9.95 14.23
N GLN A 326 -23.72 10.56 15.30
CA GLN A 326 -22.46 11.33 15.29
C GLN A 326 -21.22 10.42 15.16
N ALA A 327 -21.34 9.11 15.38
CA ALA A 327 -20.25 8.14 15.17
C ALA A 327 -20.07 7.80 13.69
N ILE A 328 -19.65 8.78 12.88
CA ILE A 328 -19.64 8.67 11.42
C ILE A 328 -18.79 7.52 10.87
N THR A 329 -17.73 7.10 11.58
CA THR A 329 -16.86 5.96 11.19
C THR A 329 -17.57 4.62 11.33
N LEU A 330 -18.68 4.54 12.07
CA LEU A 330 -19.61 3.39 12.04
C LEU A 330 -20.60 3.48 10.86
N GLY A 331 -20.66 4.61 10.17
CA GLY A 331 -21.69 4.99 9.20
C GLY A 331 -21.68 4.24 7.86
N ALA A 332 -21.51 2.92 7.88
CA ALA A 332 -21.81 2.09 6.72
C ALA A 332 -23.33 1.99 6.58
N LEU A 333 -23.88 2.38 5.42
CA LEU A 333 -25.32 2.22 5.16
C LEU A 333 -25.75 0.75 5.20
N CYS A 334 -24.87 -0.17 4.82
CA CYS A 334 -25.11 -1.60 4.85
C CYS A 334 -23.81 -2.32 5.25
N VAL A 335 -23.91 -3.34 6.09
CA VAL A 335 -22.78 -4.23 6.42
C VAL A 335 -22.46 -5.18 5.27
N ALA A 336 -21.26 -5.76 5.31
CA ALA A 336 -20.88 -6.83 4.39
C ALA A 336 -21.79 -8.06 4.54
N GLN A 337 -22.02 -8.79 3.45
CA GLN A 337 -22.79 -10.04 3.46
C GLN A 337 -22.22 -11.07 4.43
N GLN A 338 -20.89 -11.15 4.53
CA GLN A 338 -20.22 -12.03 5.46
C GLN A 338 -20.49 -11.65 6.92
N THR A 339 -20.65 -10.35 7.23
CA THR A 339 -20.95 -9.85 8.58
C THR A 339 -22.33 -10.31 9.04
N LEU A 340 -23.36 -10.17 8.19
CA LEU A 340 -24.70 -10.67 8.53
C LEU A 340 -24.69 -12.20 8.74
N LYS A 341 -24.01 -12.95 7.85
CA LYS A 341 -23.86 -14.42 7.96
C LYS A 341 -23.18 -14.82 9.26
N ASN A 342 -22.11 -14.13 9.62
CA ASN A 342 -21.34 -14.37 10.84
C ASN A 342 -22.17 -14.20 12.12
N VAL A 343 -23.20 -13.35 12.11
CA VAL A 343 -24.11 -13.20 13.25
C VAL A 343 -25.26 -14.19 13.22
N GLN A 344 -25.86 -14.43 12.05
CA GLN A 344 -26.99 -15.35 11.90
C GLN A 344 -26.58 -16.83 12.02
N SER A 345 -25.35 -17.16 11.64
CA SER A 345 -24.83 -18.53 11.58
C SER A 345 -23.32 -18.52 11.85
N PRO A 346 -22.90 -18.20 13.09
CA PRO A 346 -21.49 -18.12 13.46
C PRO A 346 -20.79 -19.49 13.34
N PRO A 347 -19.47 -19.51 13.10
CA PRO A 347 -18.70 -20.75 13.10
C PRO A 347 -18.79 -21.52 14.43
N PRO A 348 -18.55 -22.84 14.43
CA PRO A 348 -18.56 -23.66 15.64
C PRO A 348 -17.65 -23.10 16.75
N GLY A 349 -18.14 -23.09 17.98
CA GLY A 349 -17.38 -22.55 19.12
C GLY A 349 -17.47 -21.04 19.30
N ILE A 350 -18.15 -20.32 18.39
CA ILE A 350 -18.36 -18.87 18.46
C ILE A 350 -19.86 -18.59 18.65
N GLU A 351 -20.16 -17.56 19.43
CA GLU A 351 -21.49 -16.97 19.55
C GLU A 351 -21.37 -15.47 19.36
N VAL A 352 -22.24 -14.87 18.53
CA VAL A 352 -22.19 -13.44 18.24
C VAL A 352 -23.50 -12.80 18.64
N THR A 353 -23.44 -11.71 19.40
CA THR A 353 -24.61 -10.92 19.81
C THR A 353 -24.48 -9.50 19.28
N SER A 354 -25.52 -8.96 18.67
CA SER A 354 -25.59 -7.55 18.25
C SER A 354 -26.27 -6.71 19.32
N ILE A 355 -25.72 -5.53 19.60
CA ILE A 355 -26.29 -4.54 20.52
C ILE A 355 -26.11 -3.12 19.97
N VAL A 356 -27.12 -2.29 20.21
CA VAL A 356 -27.13 -0.88 19.83
C VAL A 356 -27.14 -0.01 21.09
N GLY A 357 -26.31 1.03 21.12
CA GLY A 357 -26.36 2.09 22.12
C GLY A 357 -26.56 3.46 21.50
N THR A 358 -26.59 4.50 22.32
CA THR A 358 -26.78 5.88 21.85
C THR A 358 -25.44 6.55 21.56
N ASP A 359 -25.47 7.71 20.90
CA ASP A 359 -24.26 8.54 20.79
C ASP A 359 -23.80 9.05 22.16
N ALA A 360 -24.71 9.23 23.13
CA ALA A 360 -24.34 9.55 24.50
C ALA A 360 -23.61 8.37 25.18
N ASP A 361 -24.03 7.12 24.95
CA ASP A 361 -23.26 5.95 25.37
C ASP A 361 -21.85 5.98 24.78
N ALA A 362 -21.72 6.27 23.49
CA ALA A 362 -20.43 6.39 22.83
C ALA A 362 -19.55 7.48 23.47
N ALA A 363 -20.13 8.66 23.70
CA ALA A 363 -19.46 9.80 24.32
C ALA A 363 -18.99 9.50 25.75
N MET A 364 -19.79 8.78 26.56
CA MET A 364 -19.38 8.35 27.89
C MET A 364 -18.11 7.48 27.84
N GLY A 365 -18.03 6.57 26.85
CA GLY A 365 -16.83 5.75 26.64
C GLY A 365 -15.62 6.55 26.20
N VAL A 366 -15.80 7.56 25.33
CA VAL A 366 -14.73 8.48 24.91
C VAL A 366 -14.17 9.26 26.11
N VAL A 367 -15.06 9.92 26.86
CA VAL A 367 -14.68 10.72 28.03
C VAL A 367 -13.99 9.85 29.07
N ARG A 368 -14.50 8.63 29.33
CA ARG A 368 -13.87 7.69 30.27
C ARG A 368 -12.44 7.30 29.85
N LEU A 369 -12.21 6.95 28.59
CA LEU A 369 -10.86 6.61 28.12
C LEU A 369 -9.89 7.79 28.22
N CYS A 370 -10.36 9.01 27.91
CA CYS A 370 -9.56 10.21 28.06
C CYS A 370 -9.20 10.46 29.55
N ASP A 371 -10.18 10.34 30.44
CA ASP A 371 -10.04 10.67 31.86
C ASP A 371 -9.29 9.59 32.66
N GLU A 372 -9.38 8.32 32.28
CA GLU A 372 -8.74 7.22 33.01
C GLU A 372 -7.41 6.79 32.37
N LEU A 373 -7.36 6.71 31.04
CA LEU A 373 -6.23 6.13 30.30
C LEU A 373 -5.46 7.15 29.46
N ARG A 374 -5.88 8.42 29.42
CA ARG A 374 -5.28 9.48 28.58
C ARG A 374 -5.28 9.12 27.09
N LEU A 375 -6.32 8.39 26.67
CA LEU A 375 -6.52 8.00 25.28
C LEU A 375 -7.69 8.78 24.69
N GLU A 376 -7.43 9.56 23.65
CA GLU A 376 -8.46 10.19 22.83
C GLU A 376 -8.87 9.22 21.73
N VAL A 377 -10.17 8.95 21.62
CA VAL A 377 -10.73 8.01 20.64
C VAL A 377 -12.05 8.53 20.07
N GLU A 378 -12.45 8.05 18.90
CA GLU A 378 -13.72 8.41 18.30
C GLU A 378 -14.92 7.78 19.04
N LEU A 379 -16.12 8.31 18.80
CA LEU A 379 -17.38 7.74 19.29
C LEU A 379 -17.54 6.26 18.86
N ALA A 380 -17.07 5.92 17.66
CA ALA A 380 -17.03 4.56 17.15
C ALA A 380 -16.28 3.59 18.09
N CYS A 381 -15.22 4.05 18.73
CA CYS A 381 -14.49 3.30 19.74
C CYS A 381 -15.17 3.37 21.11
N GLY A 382 -15.60 4.56 21.52
CA GLY A 382 -16.22 4.80 22.82
C GLY A 382 -17.43 3.90 23.09
N ILE A 383 -18.24 3.60 22.06
CA ILE A 383 -19.43 2.75 22.24
C ILE A 383 -19.08 1.33 22.71
N SER A 384 -17.97 0.76 22.22
CA SER A 384 -17.51 -0.58 22.66
C SER A 384 -17.03 -0.57 24.10
N VAL A 385 -16.40 0.53 24.53
CA VAL A 385 -15.94 0.73 25.91
C VAL A 385 -17.13 0.84 26.85
N GLN A 386 -18.07 1.73 26.52
CA GLN A 386 -19.23 1.96 27.38
C GLN A 386 -20.10 0.71 27.50
N VAL A 387 -20.37 0.04 26.38
CA VAL A 387 -21.13 -1.21 26.39
C VAL A 387 -20.36 -2.32 27.11
N GLY A 388 -19.06 -2.46 26.83
CA GLY A 388 -18.22 -3.51 27.41
C GLY A 388 -18.00 -3.40 28.92
N LEU A 389 -18.02 -2.18 29.48
CA LEU A 389 -17.86 -1.96 30.92
C LEU A 389 -19.21 -1.97 31.66
N ASP A 390 -20.20 -1.21 31.17
CA ASP A 390 -21.38 -0.89 31.97
C ASP A 390 -22.60 -1.74 31.58
N ARG A 391 -22.71 -2.13 30.29
CA ARG A 391 -23.89 -2.82 29.75
C ARG A 391 -23.67 -4.32 29.52
N ILE A 392 -22.44 -4.80 29.51
CA ILE A 392 -22.13 -6.20 29.17
C ILE A 392 -22.84 -7.21 30.07
N LYS A 393 -23.01 -6.89 31.36
CA LYS A 393 -23.72 -7.74 32.34
C LYS A 393 -25.19 -7.97 32.03
N TYR A 394 -25.83 -7.07 31.28
CA TYR A 394 -27.23 -7.23 30.87
C TYR A 394 -27.36 -8.11 29.62
N VAL A 395 -26.29 -8.23 28.84
CA VAL A 395 -26.24 -9.05 27.62
C VAL A 395 -25.67 -10.44 27.92
N MET A 396 -24.69 -10.50 28.81
CA MET A 396 -23.92 -11.68 29.18
C MET A 396 -24.08 -11.92 30.69
N THR A 397 -25.28 -12.36 31.09
CA THR A 397 -25.69 -12.46 32.51
C THR A 397 -24.96 -13.55 33.31
N ASP A 398 -24.25 -14.44 32.63
CA ASP A 398 -23.46 -15.54 33.19
C ASP A 398 -21.97 -15.19 33.37
N LEU A 399 -21.57 -13.93 33.11
CA LEU A 399 -20.21 -13.49 33.44
C LEU A 399 -19.98 -13.54 34.96
N THR A 400 -18.81 -14.04 35.33
CA THR A 400 -18.34 -14.15 36.71
C THR A 400 -17.10 -13.27 36.92
N PRO A 401 -16.67 -13.02 38.17
CA PRO A 401 -15.39 -12.35 38.44
C PRO A 401 -14.17 -13.02 37.81
N ASP A 402 -14.25 -14.32 37.49
CA ASP A 402 -13.20 -15.08 36.81
C ASP A 402 -13.26 -14.96 35.27
N SER A 403 -14.31 -14.34 34.73
CA SER A 403 -14.48 -14.18 33.29
C SER A 403 -13.53 -13.12 32.74
N ARG A 404 -12.94 -13.38 31.59
CA ARG A 404 -12.04 -12.44 30.90
C ARG A 404 -12.73 -11.86 29.67
N VAL A 405 -12.90 -10.55 29.67
CA VAL A 405 -13.50 -9.79 28.56
C VAL A 405 -12.42 -8.94 27.91
N VAL A 406 -12.31 -9.03 26.58
CA VAL A 406 -11.44 -8.16 25.79
C VAL A 406 -12.32 -7.11 25.12
N ILE A 407 -12.06 -5.83 25.38
CA ILE A 407 -12.72 -4.71 24.69
C ILE A 407 -11.74 -4.18 23.65
N ILE A 408 -12.15 -4.17 22.38
CA ILE A 408 -11.32 -3.64 21.30
C ILE A 408 -11.42 -2.11 21.31
N VAL A 409 -10.31 -1.46 21.66
CA VAL A 409 -10.14 0.00 21.53
C VAL A 409 -9.68 0.27 20.10
N CYS A 410 -10.63 0.44 19.17
CA CYS A 410 -10.34 0.62 17.75
C CYS A 410 -9.75 2.00 17.40
N GLY A 411 -9.74 2.94 18.35
CA GLY A 411 -9.10 4.24 18.23
C GLY A 411 -9.91 5.21 17.37
N GLY A 412 -9.29 5.68 16.30
CA GLY A 412 -9.80 6.73 15.43
C GLY A 412 -8.88 7.95 15.37
N SER A 413 -8.98 8.71 14.29
CA SER A 413 -8.19 9.94 14.06
C SER A 413 -9.07 11.15 13.78
N ASP A 414 -10.38 10.98 13.67
CA ASP A 414 -11.35 12.07 13.55
C ASP A 414 -11.88 12.49 14.93
N ILE A 415 -10.96 12.80 15.84
CA ILE A 415 -11.26 13.25 17.21
C ILE A 415 -10.29 14.36 17.61
N THR A 416 -10.77 15.32 18.39
CA THR A 416 -9.97 16.42 18.95
C THR A 416 -10.29 16.61 20.43
N SER A 417 -9.38 17.24 21.18
CA SER A 417 -9.62 17.58 22.60
C SER A 417 -10.83 18.50 22.77
N GLU A 418 -11.12 19.37 21.80
CA GLU A 418 -12.32 20.20 21.75
C GLU A 418 -13.60 19.35 21.64
N MET A 419 -13.61 18.32 20.79
CA MET A 419 -14.74 17.40 20.67
C MET A 419 -14.96 16.60 21.96
N VAL A 420 -13.90 16.13 22.62
CA VAL A 420 -14.01 15.45 23.93
C VAL A 420 -14.61 16.40 24.98
N THR A 421 -14.23 17.68 24.94
CA THR A 421 -14.79 18.70 25.84
C THR A 421 -16.27 18.95 25.55
N ASP A 422 -16.67 19.07 24.27
CA ASP A 422 -18.07 19.20 23.87
C ASP A 422 -18.91 17.99 24.28
N TYR A 423 -18.38 16.77 24.11
CA TYR A 423 -19.04 15.54 24.59
C TYR A 423 -19.27 15.57 26.09
N ARG A 424 -18.26 15.97 26.88
CA ARG A 424 -18.40 16.11 28.34
C ARG A 424 -19.51 17.11 28.69
N GLN A 425 -19.50 18.28 28.04
CA GLN A 425 -20.51 19.31 28.29
C GLN A 425 -21.92 18.85 27.88
N LYS A 426 -22.07 18.15 26.75
CA LYS A 426 -23.36 17.57 26.32
C LYS A 426 -23.88 16.56 27.34
N LEU A 427 -23.02 15.67 27.85
CA LEU A 427 -23.37 14.69 28.87
C LEU A 427 -23.80 15.35 30.18
N GLU A 428 -23.07 16.37 30.65
CA GLU A 428 -23.43 17.16 31.83
C GLU A 428 -24.78 17.88 31.67
N ASN A 429 -25.12 18.27 30.45
CA ASN A 429 -26.40 18.88 30.09
C ASN A 429 -27.53 17.86 29.82
N GLY A 430 -27.31 16.57 30.14
CA GLY A 430 -28.35 15.54 30.07
C GLY A 430 -28.56 14.93 28.68
N TRP A 431 -27.56 14.96 27.81
CA TRP A 431 -27.59 14.20 26.55
C TRP A 431 -27.72 12.70 26.84
N GLN A 432 -28.68 12.04 26.18
CA GLN A 432 -29.02 10.62 26.34
C GLN A 432 -28.94 9.86 25.03
#